data_AF-A9F946-F1
#
_entry.id   AF-A9F946-F1
#
_cell.length_a   1.000
_cell.length_b   1.000
_cell.length_c   1.000
_cell.angle_alpha   90.00
_cell.angle_beta   90.00
_cell.angle_gamma   90.00
#
_symmetry.space_group_name_H-M   'P 1'
#
loop_
_entity.id
_entity.type
_entity.pdbx_description
1 polymer ?
#
loop_
_entity_poly.entity_id
_entity_poly.type
_entity_poly.pdbx_seq_one_letter_code
_entity_poly.pdbx_strand_id
1 'polypeptide(L)'
;MALEDLSWKPPAADYQHAQPRYAVRMTTARTSQFRLLLWIQLPLFAAAAAGAYLGLLPTSLPSVPHADLAAHALGFGLLALCVDGALGYRPILRRGPAFPPLGPALVLAGAGLEELAQGLSPRRTSSLADFAADAAGVLVLSWLARPSGSADAPPT
;
A
#
# COMPACT_ATOMS: atom_id res chain seq x y z
N MET A 1 -30.44 -18.86 52.33
CA MET A 1 -29.12 -18.99 51.68
C MET A 1 -29.21 -18.22 50.36
N ALA A 2 -28.90 -16.92 50.40
CA ALA A 2 -29.09 -16.00 49.27
C ALA A 2 -27.72 -15.68 48.66
N LEU A 3 -27.55 -15.99 47.38
CA LEU A 3 -26.37 -15.72 46.56
C LEU A 3 -26.70 -14.59 45.58
N GLU A 4 -26.91 -13.36 46.05
CA GLU A 4 -27.27 -12.23 45.17
C GLU A 4 -26.34 -11.01 45.22
N ASP A 5 -25.34 -10.94 46.10
CA ASP A 5 -24.57 -9.71 46.30
C ASP A 5 -23.10 -9.75 45.84
N LEU A 6 -22.77 -10.52 44.80
CA LEU A 6 -21.45 -10.44 44.16
C LEU A 6 -21.48 -9.78 42.77
N SER A 7 -22.20 -8.67 42.67
CA SER A 7 -22.08 -7.71 41.56
C SER A 7 -20.74 -6.96 41.67
N TRP A 8 -19.65 -7.60 41.25
CA TRP A 8 -18.38 -6.92 41.02
C TRP A 8 -18.53 -5.93 39.86
N LYS A 9 -18.69 -4.64 40.20
CA LYS A 9 -18.51 -3.54 39.25
C LYS A 9 -17.04 -3.10 39.32
N PRO A 10 -16.21 -3.36 38.29
CA PRO A 10 -14.86 -2.83 38.29
C PRO A 10 -14.93 -1.29 38.36
N PRO A 11 -14.05 -0.64 39.14
CA PRO A 11 -14.04 0.81 39.25
C PRO A 11 -13.77 1.43 37.87
N ALA A 12 -14.71 2.25 37.40
CA ALA A 12 -14.70 2.87 36.07
C ALA A 12 -13.46 3.74 35.77
N ALA A 13 -12.66 4.05 36.79
CA ALA A 13 -11.47 4.90 36.69
C ALA A 13 -10.30 4.26 35.91
N ASP A 14 -10.18 2.94 35.88
CA ASP A 14 -9.05 2.27 35.20
C ASP A 14 -9.22 2.13 33.67
N TYR A 15 -10.45 2.27 33.16
CA TYR A 15 -10.69 2.12 31.72
C TYR A 15 -10.13 3.28 30.89
N GLN A 16 -10.13 4.52 31.41
CA GLN A 16 -9.73 5.68 30.63
C GLN A 16 -8.21 5.78 30.41
N HIS A 17 -7.39 5.24 31.32
CA HIS A 17 -5.93 5.26 31.18
C HIS A 17 -5.36 4.09 30.37
N ALA A 18 -6.10 2.99 30.19
CA ALA A 18 -5.67 1.82 29.41
C ALA A 18 -5.83 2.00 27.88
N GLN A 19 -6.80 2.81 27.44
CA GLN A 19 -7.14 3.04 26.02
C GLN A 19 -6.00 3.65 25.17
N PRO A 20 -5.28 4.72 25.58
CA PRO A 20 -4.28 5.34 24.74
C PRO A 20 -3.07 4.43 24.48
N ARG A 21 -2.70 3.59 25.45
CA ARG A 21 -1.57 2.66 25.31
C ARG A 21 -1.86 1.50 24.36
N TYR A 22 -3.10 1.00 24.35
CA TYR A 22 -3.52 -0.05 23.43
C TYR A 22 -3.61 0.42 21.98
N ALA A 23 -4.18 1.61 21.74
CA ALA A 23 -4.29 2.17 20.39
C ALA A 23 -2.93 2.41 19.73
N VAL A 24 -1.96 2.98 20.47
CA VAL A 24 -0.59 3.25 19.96
C VAL A 24 0.18 1.96 19.64
N ARG A 25 -0.04 0.88 20.42
CA ARG A 25 0.61 -0.40 20.17
C ARG A 25 0.08 -1.09 18.90
N MET A 26 -1.23 -0.95 18.63
CA MET A 26 -1.84 -1.50 17.43
C MET A 26 -1.40 -0.77 16.14
N THR A 27 -1.25 0.55 16.16
CA THR A 27 -0.75 1.32 15.00
C THR A 27 0.71 1.00 14.69
N THR A 28 1.53 0.79 15.73
CA THR A 28 2.95 0.46 15.59
C THR A 28 3.15 -0.94 15.01
N ALA A 29 2.40 -1.94 15.51
CA ALA A 29 2.47 -3.32 15.01
C ALA A 29 2.03 -3.43 13.54
N ARG A 30 0.97 -2.70 13.14
CA ARG A 30 0.52 -2.64 11.74
C ARG A 30 1.59 -2.03 10.83
N THR A 31 2.21 -0.93 11.25
CA THR A 31 3.29 -0.29 10.49
C THR A 31 4.51 -1.22 10.33
N SER A 32 4.87 -1.97 11.38
CA SER A 32 5.99 -2.91 11.30
C SER A 32 5.74 -4.07 10.34
N GLN A 33 4.49 -4.55 10.24
CA GLN A 33 4.12 -5.60 9.28
C GLN A 33 4.27 -5.11 7.85
N PHE A 34 3.78 -3.90 7.54
CA PHE A 34 3.96 -3.32 6.20
C PHE A 34 5.42 -3.07 5.85
N ARG A 35 6.25 -2.66 6.82
CA ARG A 35 7.70 -2.55 6.59
C ARG A 35 8.33 -3.89 6.27
N LEU A 36 7.96 -4.96 6.97
CA LEU A 36 8.43 -6.31 6.67
C LEU A 36 8.01 -6.75 5.26
N LEU A 37 6.72 -6.57 4.91
CA LEU A 37 6.22 -6.88 3.57
C LEU A 37 6.93 -6.07 2.49
N LEU A 38 7.18 -4.78 2.74
CA LEU A 38 7.93 -3.92 1.83
C LEU A 38 9.37 -4.44 1.64
N TRP A 39 10.04 -4.83 2.71
CA TRP A 39 11.40 -5.40 2.64
C TRP A 39 11.46 -6.72 1.87
N ILE A 40 10.38 -7.50 1.85
CA ILE A 40 10.27 -8.71 1.03
C ILE A 40 9.93 -8.34 -0.42
N GLN A 41 9.04 -7.36 -0.63
CA GLN A 41 8.55 -7.00 -1.95
C GLN A 41 9.58 -6.26 -2.79
N LEU A 42 10.37 -5.35 -2.19
CA LEU A 42 11.41 -4.58 -2.89
C LEU A 42 12.42 -5.47 -3.63
N PRO A 43 13.06 -6.49 -3.02
CA PRO A 43 14.00 -7.34 -3.74
C PRO A 43 13.32 -8.19 -4.82
N LEU A 44 12.08 -8.63 -4.60
CA LEU A 44 11.32 -9.35 -5.63
C LEU A 44 11.03 -8.45 -6.84
N PHE A 45 10.58 -7.23 -6.60
CA PHE A 45 10.31 -6.24 -7.63
C PHE A 45 11.60 -5.87 -8.39
N ALA A 46 12.69 -5.62 -7.66
CA ALA A 46 14.00 -5.30 -8.25
C ALA A 46 14.56 -6.47 -9.07
N ALA A 47 14.42 -7.71 -8.60
CA ALA A 47 14.85 -8.90 -9.34
C ALA A 47 14.03 -9.10 -10.61
N ALA A 48 12.71 -8.88 -10.56
CA ALA A 48 11.84 -8.95 -11.74
C ALA A 48 12.23 -7.87 -12.77
N ALA A 49 12.39 -6.62 -12.34
CA ALA A 49 12.85 -5.52 -13.19
C ALA A 49 14.22 -5.86 -13.82
N ALA A 50 15.22 -6.20 -13.01
CA ALA A 50 16.54 -6.56 -13.50
C ALA A 50 16.50 -7.74 -14.50
N GLY A 51 15.73 -8.79 -14.21
CA GLY A 51 15.51 -9.91 -15.11
C GLY A 51 14.92 -9.49 -16.46
N ALA A 52 13.98 -8.54 -16.45
CA ALA A 52 13.39 -7.99 -17.66
C ALA A 52 14.40 -7.16 -18.48
N TYR A 53 15.20 -6.27 -17.84
CA TYR A 53 16.26 -5.52 -18.53
C TYR A 53 17.40 -6.41 -19.05
N LEU A 54 17.67 -7.53 -18.37
CA LEU A 54 18.64 -8.52 -18.82
C LEU A 54 18.11 -9.45 -19.91
N GLY A 55 16.80 -9.44 -20.18
CA GLY A 55 16.17 -10.36 -21.12
C GLY A 55 16.07 -11.80 -20.61
N LEU A 56 16.15 -12.00 -19.29
CA LEU A 56 15.98 -13.30 -18.63
C LEU A 56 14.50 -13.64 -18.44
N LEU A 57 13.63 -12.64 -18.43
CA LEU A 57 12.19 -12.80 -18.33
C LEU A 57 11.51 -12.53 -19.67
N PRO A 58 10.53 -13.35 -20.09
CA PRO A 58 9.73 -13.06 -21.26
C PRO A 58 8.92 -11.79 -21.02
N THR A 59 8.88 -10.89 -21.99
CA THR A 59 8.11 -9.64 -21.94
C THR A 59 6.62 -9.84 -22.18
N SER A 60 6.22 -11.00 -22.69
CA SER A 60 4.82 -11.38 -22.85
C SER A 60 4.66 -12.89 -22.73
N LEU A 61 3.51 -13.33 -22.22
CA LEU A 61 3.10 -14.72 -22.21
C LEU A 61 2.02 -14.90 -23.28
N PRO A 62 2.31 -15.51 -24.44
CA PRO A 62 1.35 -15.63 -25.54
C PRO A 62 0.07 -16.37 -25.16
N SER A 63 0.13 -17.23 -24.15
CA SER A 63 -0.98 -18.04 -23.67
C SER A 63 -1.96 -17.31 -22.76
N VAL A 64 -1.60 -16.14 -22.21
CA VAL A 64 -2.44 -15.40 -21.26
C VAL A 64 -2.56 -13.94 -21.71
N PRO A 65 -3.66 -13.57 -22.38
CA PRO A 65 -3.83 -12.21 -22.86
C PRO A 65 -3.84 -11.23 -21.67
N HIS A 66 -3.17 -10.09 -21.84
CA HIS A 66 -3.05 -9.02 -20.84
C HIS A 66 -2.37 -9.42 -19.51
N ALA A 67 -1.67 -10.55 -19.45
CA ALA A 67 -0.94 -10.96 -18.25
C ALA A 67 0.08 -9.90 -17.79
N ASP A 68 0.72 -9.22 -18.74
CA ASP A 68 1.68 -8.16 -18.47
C ASP A 68 1.04 -6.95 -17.79
N LEU A 69 -0.10 -6.47 -18.30
CA LEU A 69 -0.90 -5.40 -17.66
C LEU A 69 -1.37 -5.78 -16.25
N ALA A 70 -1.79 -7.03 -16.05
CA ALA A 70 -2.18 -7.52 -14.74
C ALA A 70 -0.99 -7.57 -13.76
N ALA A 71 0.19 -7.98 -14.24
CA ALA A 71 1.41 -7.99 -13.45
C ALA A 71 1.85 -6.57 -13.05
N HIS A 72 1.75 -5.62 -13.98
CA HIS A 72 1.97 -4.18 -13.75
C HIS A 72 1.04 -3.63 -12.66
N ALA A 73 -0.27 -3.78 -12.85
CA ALA A 73 -1.28 -3.32 -11.89
C ALA A 73 -1.09 -3.94 -10.49
N LEU A 74 -0.90 -5.26 -10.40
CA LEU A 74 -0.72 -5.94 -9.12
C LEU A 74 0.63 -5.58 -8.48
N GLY A 75 1.71 -5.54 -9.27
CA GLY A 75 3.06 -5.26 -8.79
C GLY A 75 3.15 -3.87 -8.16
N PHE A 76 2.78 -2.83 -8.91
CA PHE A 76 2.81 -1.46 -8.41
C PHE A 76 1.71 -1.18 -7.38
N GLY A 77 0.53 -1.79 -7.52
CA GLY A 77 -0.54 -1.62 -6.55
C GLY A 77 -0.20 -2.19 -5.17
N LEU A 78 0.36 -3.40 -5.12
CA LEU A 78 0.85 -3.99 -3.86
C LEU A 78 2.01 -3.19 -3.29
N LEU A 79 2.91 -2.69 -4.16
CA LEU A 79 4.01 -1.84 -3.73
C LEU A 79 3.49 -0.55 -3.08
N ALA A 80 2.50 0.11 -3.69
CA ALA A 80 1.85 1.29 -3.11
C ALA A 80 1.22 1.00 -1.76
N LEU A 81 0.51 -0.12 -1.63
CA LEU A 81 -0.08 -0.56 -0.37
C LEU A 81 0.98 -0.71 0.74
N CYS A 82 2.09 -1.39 0.43
CA CYS A 82 3.18 -1.62 1.36
C CYS A 82 3.92 -0.33 1.73
N VAL A 83 4.21 0.54 0.74
CA VAL A 83 4.85 1.84 0.97
C VAL A 83 3.95 2.73 1.83
N ASP A 84 2.66 2.84 1.51
CA ASP A 84 1.74 3.68 2.26
C ASP A 84 1.58 3.20 3.70
N GLY A 85 1.40 1.90 3.89
CA GLY A 85 1.35 1.27 5.21
C GLY A 85 2.65 1.45 6.01
N ALA A 86 3.82 1.37 5.36
CA ALA A 86 5.12 1.57 6.00
C ALA A 86 5.37 3.04 6.40
N LEU A 87 4.79 3.98 5.65
CA LEU A 87 4.79 5.41 5.96
C LEU A 87 3.71 5.80 6.99
N GLY A 88 2.76 4.91 7.26
CA GLY A 88 1.66 5.15 8.18
C GLY A 88 0.55 6.00 7.57
N TYR A 89 0.25 5.82 6.27
CA TYR A 89 -0.84 6.50 5.55
C TYR A 89 -0.74 8.03 5.60
N ARG A 90 0.49 8.56 5.44
CA ARG A 90 0.76 10.00 5.54
C ARG A 90 0.08 10.76 4.39
N PRO A 91 -0.66 11.85 4.66
CA PRO A 91 -1.18 12.69 3.58
C PRO A 91 -0.06 13.47 2.88
N ILE A 92 -0.25 13.83 1.61
CA ILE A 92 0.72 14.63 0.84
C ILE A 92 0.81 16.05 1.41
N LEU A 93 -0.35 16.67 1.66
CA LEU A 93 -0.46 18.02 2.20
C LEU A 93 -1.19 17.98 3.53
N ARG A 94 -0.76 18.80 4.50
CA ARG A 94 -1.44 18.95 5.79
C ARG A 94 -2.88 19.46 5.66
N ARG A 95 -3.19 20.23 4.61
CA ARG A 95 -4.51 20.82 4.33
C ARG A 95 -4.94 20.60 2.87
N GLY A 96 -4.81 19.37 2.39
CA GLY A 96 -5.17 19.00 1.02
C GLY A 96 -6.10 17.78 0.97
N PRO A 97 -6.45 17.31 -0.24
CA PRO A 97 -7.24 16.10 -0.40
C PRO A 97 -6.52 14.93 0.28
N ALA A 98 -7.29 14.12 1.01
CA ALA A 98 -6.76 12.97 1.76
C ALA A 98 -6.31 11.81 0.85
N PHE A 99 -6.54 11.91 -0.46
CA PHE A 99 -6.23 10.87 -1.43
C PHE A 99 -5.74 11.47 -2.76
N PRO A 100 -4.73 10.85 -3.41
CA PRO A 100 -3.92 9.76 -2.89
C PRO A 100 -3.01 10.24 -1.72
N PRO A 101 -2.74 9.38 -0.72
CA PRO A 101 -1.72 9.67 0.29
C PRO A 101 -0.30 9.64 -0.31
N LEU A 102 0.70 9.97 0.51
CA LEU A 102 2.09 10.11 0.08
C LEU A 102 2.65 8.81 -0.52
N GLY A 103 2.35 7.65 0.05
CA GLY A 103 2.89 6.38 -0.45
C GLY A 103 2.50 6.07 -1.90
N PRO A 104 1.21 6.06 -2.24
CA PRO A 104 0.73 5.83 -3.60
C PRO A 104 1.24 6.89 -4.59
N ALA A 105 1.37 8.14 -4.16
CA ALA A 105 1.94 9.20 -5.00
C ALA A 105 3.42 8.96 -5.32
N LEU A 106 4.22 8.52 -4.33
CA LEU A 106 5.63 8.15 -4.55
C LEU A 106 5.75 6.94 -5.50
N VAL A 107 4.88 5.94 -5.35
CA VAL A 107 4.89 4.77 -6.22
C VAL A 107 4.45 5.10 -7.64
N LEU A 108 3.44 5.97 -7.83
CA LEU A 108 3.07 6.48 -9.16
C LEU A 108 4.21 7.25 -9.83
N ALA A 109 4.92 8.10 -9.08
CA ALA A 109 6.08 8.80 -9.60
C ALA A 109 7.18 7.81 -10.01
N GLY A 110 7.43 6.78 -9.18
CA GLY A 110 8.35 5.69 -9.50
C GLY A 110 7.95 4.90 -10.74
N ALA A 111 6.66 4.57 -10.90
CA ALA A 111 6.12 3.90 -12.08
C ALA A 111 6.35 4.72 -13.35
N GLY A 112 6.08 6.02 -13.31
CA GLY A 112 6.33 6.92 -14.43
C GLY A 112 7.82 7.01 -14.79
N LEU A 113 8.71 7.03 -13.80
CA LEU A 113 10.16 7.00 -14.05
C LEU A 113 10.63 5.67 -14.64
N GLU A 114 10.11 4.56 -14.14
CA GLU A 114 10.41 3.24 -14.69
C GLU A 114 9.93 3.12 -16.13
N GLU A 115 8.73 3.61 -16.44
CA GLU A 115 8.19 3.62 -17.79
C GLU A 115 9.05 4.43 -18.76
N LEU A 116 9.53 5.59 -18.32
CA LEU A 116 10.49 6.40 -19.08
C LEU A 116 11.83 5.67 -19.26
N ALA A 117 12.31 4.97 -18.22
CA ALA A 117 13.54 4.19 -18.28
C ALA A 117 13.43 3.00 -19.25
N GLN A 118 12.27 2.37 -19.35
CA GLN A 118 12.00 1.34 -20.34
C GLN A 118 12.16 1.85 -21.77
N GLY A 119 11.79 3.11 -22.03
CA GLY A 119 12.00 3.77 -23.32
C GLY A 119 13.48 3.95 -23.70
N LEU A 120 14.40 3.87 -22.74
CA LEU A 120 15.85 3.92 -22.95
C LEU A 120 16.49 2.52 -23.09
N SER A 121 15.70 1.47 -22.91
CA SER A 121 16.17 0.09 -22.95
C SER A 121 16.06 -0.51 -24.34
N PRO A 122 17.07 -1.26 -24.84
CA PRO A 122 16.94 -2.01 -26.07
C PRO A 122 16.06 -3.26 -25.93
N ARG A 123 15.67 -3.65 -24.69
CA ARG A 123 14.93 -4.88 -24.40
C ARG A 123 13.54 -4.64 -23.81
N ARG A 124 13.21 -3.40 -23.48
CA ARG A 124 11.91 -2.99 -22.94
C ARG A 124 11.30 -1.96 -23.86
N THR A 125 9.99 -1.77 -23.77
CA THR A 125 9.26 -0.80 -24.57
C THR A 125 8.44 0.05 -23.63
N SER A 126 8.46 1.37 -23.83
CA SER A 126 7.56 2.25 -23.09
C SER A 126 6.17 2.23 -23.72
N SER A 127 5.15 2.04 -22.89
CA SER A 127 3.74 1.85 -23.19
C SER A 127 2.88 2.67 -22.22
N LEU A 128 2.01 3.51 -22.79
CA LEU A 128 1.00 4.21 -22.00
C LEU A 128 0.01 3.25 -21.33
N ALA A 129 -0.23 2.08 -21.93
CA ALA A 129 -1.12 1.07 -21.37
C ALA A 129 -0.54 0.48 -20.08
N ASP A 130 0.76 0.29 -20.01
CA ASP A 130 1.45 -0.32 -18.88
C ASP A 130 1.45 0.66 -17.70
N PHE A 131 1.78 1.94 -17.96
CA PHE A 131 1.64 3.00 -16.95
C PHE A 131 0.19 3.19 -16.49
N ALA A 132 -0.80 3.08 -17.39
CA ALA A 132 -2.20 3.16 -17.01
C ALA A 132 -2.61 1.97 -16.12
N ALA A 133 -2.08 0.77 -16.37
CA ALA A 133 -2.28 -0.39 -15.52
C ALA A 133 -1.63 -0.20 -14.14
N ASP A 134 -0.40 0.33 -14.08
CA ASP A 134 0.26 0.70 -12.82
C ASP A 134 -0.60 1.67 -12.02
N ALA A 135 -1.07 2.74 -12.68
CA ALA A 135 -1.90 3.74 -12.04
C ALA A 135 -3.23 3.17 -11.54
N ALA A 136 -3.89 2.33 -12.34
CA ALA A 136 -5.12 1.65 -11.93
C ALA A 136 -4.88 0.77 -10.70
N GLY A 137 -3.83 -0.05 -10.71
CA GLY A 137 -3.47 -0.91 -9.60
C GLY A 137 -3.17 -0.14 -8.31
N VAL A 138 -2.35 0.91 -8.42
CA VAL A 138 -2.03 1.81 -7.30
C VAL A 138 -3.30 2.43 -6.73
N LEU A 139 -4.15 3.03 -7.57
CA LEU A 139 -5.36 3.71 -7.10
C LEU A 139 -6.37 2.74 -6.49
N VAL A 140 -6.62 1.59 -7.12
CA VAL A 140 -7.59 0.59 -6.63
C VAL A 140 -7.14 -0.02 -5.32
N LEU A 141 -5.90 -0.51 -5.22
CA LEU A 141 -5.42 -1.15 -3.98
C LEU A 141 -5.24 -0.14 -2.85
N SER A 142 -4.83 1.10 -3.14
CA SER A 142 -4.77 2.15 -2.13
C SER A 142 -6.15 2.57 -1.66
N TRP A 143 -7.15 2.60 -2.55
CA TRP A 143 -8.54 2.87 -2.19
C TRP A 143 -9.12 1.77 -1.30
N LEU A 144 -8.91 0.50 -1.65
CA LEU A 144 -9.36 -0.66 -0.85
C LEU A 144 -8.71 -0.71 0.55
N ALA A 145 -7.51 -0.14 0.69
CA ALA A 145 -6.82 -0.06 1.98
C ALA A 145 -7.36 1.03 2.91
N ARG A 146 -8.21 1.92 2.42
CA ARG A 146 -8.76 3.02 3.22
C ARG A 146 -9.74 2.47 4.26
N PRO A 147 -9.62 2.89 5.54
CA PRO A 147 -10.64 2.59 6.53
C PRO A 147 -11.98 3.20 6.11
N SER A 148 -13.07 2.43 6.20
CA SER A 148 -14.42 2.82 5.82
C SER A 148 -14.99 4.04 6.56
N GLY A 149 -14.33 4.52 7.63
CA GLY A 149 -14.69 5.73 8.37
C GLY A 149 -13.97 7.01 7.94
N SER A 150 -13.13 6.97 6.90
CA SER A 150 -12.35 8.13 6.44
C SER A 150 -13.03 8.97 5.36
N ALA A 151 -14.27 8.62 4.98
CA ALA A 151 -15.08 9.39 4.02
C ALA A 151 -15.91 10.51 4.68
N ASP A 152 -16.18 10.40 5.99
CA ASP A 152 -17.12 11.27 6.72
C ASP A 152 -16.45 12.26 7.69
N ALA A 153 -15.12 12.29 7.76
CA ALA A 153 -14.43 13.22 8.64
C ALA A 153 -14.47 14.64 8.02
N PRO A 154 -15.11 15.63 8.67
CA PRO A 154 -15.11 17.00 8.16
C PRO A 154 -13.67 17.53 8.11
N PRO A 155 -13.36 18.42 7.14
CA PRO A 155 -12.05 19.05 7.09
C PRO A 155 -11.80 19.83 8.39
N THR A 156 -10.73 19.49 9.11
CA THR A 156 -10.21 20.23 10.27
C THR A 156 -9.25 21.33 9.85
#